data_AF-A0AAI9N3T6-F1
#
_entry.id   AF-A0AAI9N3T6-F1
#
_cell.length_a   1.000
_cell.length_b   1.000
_cell.length_c   1.000
_cell.angle_alpha   90.00
_cell.angle_beta   90.00
_cell.angle_gamma   90.00
#
_symmetry.space_group_name_H-M   'P 1'
#
loop_
_entity.id
_entity.type
_entity.pdbx_description
1 polymer ?
#
loop_
_entity_poly.entity_id
_entity_poly.type
_entity_poly.pdbx_seq_one_letter_code
_entity_poly.pdbx_strand_id
1 'polypeptide(L)'
;MHAIVVMPVTKAYVIQLFIGTLYTLALAGMLIAALVSMPVIISPAMGQQLGVLPWDQNAPSDTTPLYWTLGVVLVCALGLFYRALTRVVAPAKPALKPGYHAVTLLYLLAMAYGLAATVTTAFTPHYRDCGIYSQKLNGGWRQYRGQQLRVELCGAGPAEQTRQDRIRLRIYGERGELRALRHFTVQWGRDFPTLLEYSSDHLSYFDASDEDDFTRLVAMPPTLGDWIHSRLPLLD
;
A
#
# COMPACT_ATOMS: atom_id res chain seq x y z
N MET A 1 -21.17 2.67 52.22
CA MET A 1 -21.31 3.62 51.10
C MET A 1 -20.01 3.61 50.29
N HIS A 2 -19.98 2.88 49.17
CA HIS A 2 -18.88 3.02 48.21
C HIS A 2 -19.23 4.14 47.24
N ALA A 3 -18.48 5.24 47.31
CA ALA A 3 -18.56 6.29 46.32
C ALA A 3 -18.11 5.71 44.98
N ILE A 4 -19.06 5.42 44.10
CA ILE A 4 -18.77 5.12 42.69
C ILE A 4 -18.20 6.42 42.14
N VAL A 5 -16.88 6.48 41.97
CA VAL A 5 -16.21 7.59 41.31
C VAL A 5 -16.67 7.58 39.86
N VAL A 6 -17.66 8.40 39.54
CA VAL A 6 -18.15 8.59 38.17
C VAL A 6 -17.03 9.27 37.41
N MET A 7 -16.26 8.49 36.66
CA MET A 7 -15.24 9.04 35.78
C MET A 7 -15.90 9.95 34.74
N PRO A 8 -15.32 11.12 34.44
CA PRO A 8 -15.86 12.01 33.43
C PRO A 8 -15.81 11.31 32.06
N VAL A 9 -16.88 11.43 31.28
CA VAL A 9 -17.04 10.75 29.98
C VAL A 9 -15.85 10.99 29.06
N THR A 10 -15.28 12.19 29.06
CA THR A 10 -14.06 12.51 28.29
C THR A 10 -12.86 11.66 28.69
N LYS A 11 -12.64 11.44 29.99
CA LYS A 11 -11.53 10.61 30.48
C LYS A 11 -11.76 9.14 30.13
N ALA A 12 -12.99 8.65 30.30
CA ALA A 12 -13.35 7.29 29.91
C ALA A 12 -13.18 7.08 28.39
N TYR A 13 -13.56 8.06 27.58
CA TYR A 13 -13.40 8.04 26.13
C TYR A 13 -11.92 7.98 25.72
N VAL A 14 -11.06 8.81 26.30
CA VAL A 14 -9.62 8.81 25.99
C VAL A 14 -8.95 7.50 26.41
N ILE A 15 -9.29 6.97 27.59
CA ILE A 15 -8.78 5.66 28.05
C ILE A 15 -9.23 4.55 27.10
N GLN A 16 -10.51 4.53 26.73
CA GLN A 16 -11.05 3.53 25.82
C GLN A 16 -10.43 3.64 24.42
N LEU A 17 -10.17 4.86 23.95
CA LEU A 17 -9.47 5.12 22.70
C LEU A 17 -8.08 4.48 22.75
N PHE A 18 -7.28 4.78 23.78
CA PHE A 18 -5.93 4.24 23.95
C PHE A 18 -5.91 2.70 24.02
N ILE A 19 -6.77 2.13 24.86
CA ILE A 19 -6.87 0.67 25.02
C ILE A 19 -7.29 0.01 23.71
N GLY A 20 -8.31 0.56 23.04
CA GLY A 20 -8.79 0.04 21.76
C GLY A 20 -7.70 0.06 20.69
N THR A 21 -6.94 1.17 20.59
CA THR A 21 -5.80 1.27 19.68
C THR A 21 -4.77 0.18 19.95
N LEU A 22 -4.38 0.00 21.22
CA LEU A 22 -3.37 -0.99 21.60
C LEU A 22 -3.80 -2.41 21.22
N TYR A 23 -5.07 -2.77 21.46
CA TYR A 23 -5.62 -4.06 21.03
C TYR A 23 -5.64 -4.21 19.51
N THR A 24 -6.07 -3.19 18.77
CA THR A 24 -6.09 -3.26 17.30
C THR A 24 -4.69 -3.41 16.70
N LEU A 25 -3.70 -2.69 17.24
CA LEU A 25 -2.31 -2.82 16.80
C LEU A 25 -1.72 -4.18 17.16
N ALA A 26 -1.99 -4.69 18.37
CA ALA A 26 -1.55 -6.02 18.78
C ALA A 26 -2.16 -7.13 17.90
N LEU A 27 -3.46 -7.03 17.60
CA LEU A 27 -4.15 -7.96 16.70
C LEU A 27 -3.56 -7.90 15.28
N ALA A 28 -3.39 -6.69 14.74
CA ALA A 28 -2.78 -6.51 13.42
C ALA A 28 -1.36 -7.08 13.37
N GLY A 29 -0.54 -6.80 14.38
CA GLY A 29 0.82 -7.35 14.50
C GLY A 29 0.84 -8.88 14.57
N MET A 30 -0.05 -9.49 15.36
CA MET A 30 -0.16 -10.95 15.44
C MET A 30 -0.62 -11.56 14.11
N LEU A 31 -1.56 -10.93 13.40
CA LEU A 31 -2.00 -11.40 12.07
C LEU A 31 -0.87 -11.34 11.05
N ILE A 32 -0.12 -10.22 11.01
CA ILE A 32 1.05 -10.08 10.12
C ILE A 32 2.10 -11.14 10.46
N ALA A 33 2.43 -11.33 11.75
CA ALA A 33 3.39 -12.34 12.18
C ALA A 33 2.94 -13.76 11.83
N ALA A 34 1.67 -14.09 12.04
CA ALA A 34 1.10 -15.38 11.66
C ALA A 34 1.24 -15.61 10.14
N LEU A 35 0.89 -14.62 9.32
CA LEU A 35 1.02 -14.69 7.86
C LEU A 35 2.47 -14.87 7.39
N VAL A 36 3.41 -14.14 8.00
CA VAL A 36 4.85 -14.28 7.70
C VAL A 36 5.39 -15.65 8.12
N SER A 37 4.83 -16.25 9.18
CA SER A 37 5.27 -17.55 9.73
C SER A 37 4.60 -18.78 9.08
N MET A 38 3.43 -18.64 8.45
CA MET A 38 2.74 -19.73 7.75
C MET A 38 3.62 -20.53 6.75
N PRO A 39 4.54 -19.90 6.00
CA PRO A 39 5.49 -20.58 5.12
C PRO A 39 6.46 -21.55 5.79
N VAL A 40 6.75 -21.36 7.06
CA VAL A 40 7.69 -22.19 7.82
C VAL A 40 6.99 -23.47 8.31
N ILE A 41 5.67 -23.43 8.43
CA ILE A 41 4.85 -24.50 9.02
C ILE A 41 4.23 -25.38 7.92
N ILE A 42 3.90 -24.80 6.76
CA ILE A 42 3.31 -25.51 5.63
C ILE A 42 4.43 -26.06 4.75
N SER A 43 4.44 -27.38 4.49
CA SER A 43 5.40 -27.99 3.57
C SER A 43 5.30 -27.35 2.17
N PRO A 44 6.40 -27.22 1.42
CA PRO A 44 6.40 -26.55 0.12
C PRO A 44 5.39 -27.15 -0.88
N ALA A 45 5.13 -28.46 -0.78
CA ALA A 45 4.12 -29.17 -1.57
C ALA A 45 2.68 -28.73 -1.25
N MET A 46 2.36 -28.46 0.02
CA MET A 46 1.01 -28.04 0.43
C MET A 46 0.81 -26.53 0.25
N GLY A 47 1.90 -25.74 0.34
CA GLY A 47 1.89 -24.29 0.12
C GLY A 47 1.63 -23.89 -1.34
N GLN A 48 2.13 -24.65 -2.31
CA GLN A 48 1.82 -24.45 -3.73
C GLN A 48 0.35 -24.70 -4.07
N GLN A 49 -0.30 -25.62 -3.37
CA GLN A 49 -1.70 -25.98 -3.62
C GLN A 49 -2.70 -25.01 -2.99
N LEU A 50 -2.26 -24.23 -2.00
CA LEU A 50 -3.08 -23.24 -1.29
C LEU A 50 -2.74 -21.78 -1.64
N GLY A 51 -1.63 -21.52 -2.35
CA GLY A 51 -1.23 -20.17 -2.78
C GLY A 51 -0.77 -19.23 -1.66
N VAL A 52 -0.32 -19.76 -0.51
CA VAL A 52 -0.12 -18.99 0.75
C VAL A 52 1.35 -18.68 1.07
N LEU A 53 2.30 -18.88 0.14
CA LEU A 53 3.73 -18.61 0.38
C LEU A 53 4.15 -17.22 -0.16
N PRO A 54 4.44 -16.22 0.71
CA PRO A 54 4.85 -14.87 0.29
C PRO A 54 6.36 -14.71 0.09
N TRP A 55 7.17 -15.74 0.33
CA TRP A 55 8.65 -15.67 0.37
C TRP A 55 9.35 -16.51 -0.69
N ASP A 56 8.66 -16.88 -1.76
CA ASP A 56 9.31 -17.35 -2.98
C ASP A 56 9.44 -16.16 -3.95
N GLN A 57 10.56 -16.09 -4.67
CA GLN A 57 10.69 -15.24 -5.87
C GLN A 57 9.65 -15.63 -6.95
N ASN A 58 8.93 -16.73 -6.75
CA ASN A 58 7.74 -17.17 -7.48
C ASN A 58 6.42 -16.96 -6.72
N ALA A 59 6.33 -16.02 -5.76
CA ALA A 59 5.08 -15.73 -5.05
C ALA A 59 3.93 -15.54 -6.05
N PRO A 60 2.77 -16.20 -5.85
CA PRO A 60 1.66 -16.12 -6.77
C PRO A 60 1.29 -14.65 -7.02
N SER A 61 1.11 -14.32 -8.30
CA SER A 61 0.73 -13.01 -8.84
C SER A 61 -0.50 -12.41 -8.16
N ASP A 62 -1.31 -13.22 -7.47
CA ASP A 62 -2.60 -12.83 -6.94
C ASP A 62 -2.58 -12.81 -5.40
N THR A 63 -2.09 -11.72 -4.83
CA THR A 63 -2.14 -11.43 -3.36
C THR A 63 -3.51 -10.91 -2.93
N THR A 64 -4.44 -10.75 -3.87
CA THR A 64 -5.82 -10.29 -3.69
C THR A 64 -6.57 -11.03 -2.58
N PRO A 65 -6.62 -12.38 -2.51
CA PRO A 65 -7.39 -13.07 -1.46
C PRO A 65 -6.84 -12.79 -0.05
N LEU A 66 -5.53 -12.60 0.09
CA LEU A 66 -4.90 -12.24 1.36
C LEU A 66 -5.31 -10.84 1.82
N TYR A 67 -5.26 -9.86 0.91
CA TYR A 67 -5.69 -8.50 1.24
C TYR A 67 -7.19 -8.41 1.56
N TRP A 68 -8.02 -9.22 0.90
CA TRP A 68 -9.44 -9.33 1.21
C TRP A 68 -9.69 -9.87 2.62
N THR A 69 -9.03 -10.98 2.99
CA THR A 69 -9.19 -11.55 4.34
C THR A 69 -8.72 -10.59 5.43
N LEU A 70 -7.56 -9.96 5.24
CA LEU A 70 -7.06 -8.91 6.14
C LEU A 70 -8.01 -7.71 6.20
N GLY A 71 -8.57 -7.28 5.07
CA GLY A 71 -9.55 -6.21 4.98
C GLY A 71 -10.82 -6.51 5.78
N VAL A 72 -11.37 -7.72 5.64
CA VAL A 72 -12.56 -8.15 6.40
C VAL A 72 -12.28 -8.17 7.90
N VAL A 73 -11.15 -8.74 8.32
CA VAL A 73 -10.76 -8.78 9.74
C VAL A 73 -10.58 -7.37 10.30
N LEU A 74 -9.96 -6.47 9.54
CA LEU A 74 -9.77 -5.08 9.92
C LEU A 74 -11.12 -4.36 10.08
N VAL A 75 -12.05 -4.51 9.12
CA VAL A 75 -13.39 -3.91 9.19
C VAL A 75 -14.14 -4.41 10.42
N CYS A 76 -14.10 -5.71 10.71
CA CYS A 76 -14.70 -6.29 11.90
C CYS A 76 -14.10 -5.72 13.19
N ALA A 77 -12.78 -5.62 13.28
CA ALA A 77 -12.08 -5.06 14.44
C ALA A 77 -12.43 -3.57 14.64
N LEU A 78 -12.44 -2.77 13.57
CA LEU A 78 -12.83 -1.36 13.61
C LEU A 78 -14.30 -1.19 14.02
N GLY A 79 -15.20 -2.06 13.54
CA GLY A 79 -16.61 -2.04 13.92
C GLY A 79 -16.83 -2.36 15.41
N LEU A 80 -16.11 -3.34 15.95
CA LEU A 80 -16.11 -3.64 17.39
C LEU A 80 -15.55 -2.47 18.21
N PHE A 81 -14.47 -1.85 17.74
CA PHE A 81 -13.87 -0.68 18.39
C PHE A 81 -14.83 0.51 18.38
N TYR A 82 -15.46 0.81 17.25
CA TYR A 82 -16.50 1.83 17.15
C TYR A 82 -17.63 1.57 18.14
N ARG A 83 -18.14 0.32 18.19
CA ARG A 83 -19.20 -0.08 19.12
C ARG A 83 -18.78 0.07 20.60
N ALA A 84 -17.52 -0.19 20.93
CA ALA A 84 -17.00 0.01 22.27
C ALA A 84 -16.98 1.50 22.65
N LEU A 85 -16.55 2.38 21.73
CA LEU A 85 -16.53 3.83 21.95
C LEU A 85 -17.95 4.42 22.07
N THR A 86 -18.91 3.97 21.24
CA THR A 86 -20.29 4.46 21.34
C THR A 86 -20.96 4.08 22.66
N ARG A 87 -20.61 2.93 23.25
CA ARG A 87 -21.05 2.56 24.61
C ARG A 87 -20.52 3.53 25.68
N VAL A 88 -19.27 3.98 25.56
CA VAL A 88 -18.67 4.95 26.50
C VAL A 88 -19.28 6.35 26.34
N VAL A 89 -19.70 6.72 25.12
CA VAL A 89 -20.32 8.02 24.81
C VAL A 89 -21.83 8.04 25.09
N ALA A 90 -22.48 6.89 25.27
CA ALA A 90 -23.91 6.79 25.56
C ALA A 90 -24.41 7.74 26.68
N PRO A 91 -23.73 7.86 27.85
CA PRO A 91 -24.12 8.79 28.91
C PRO A 91 -23.77 10.27 28.66
N ALA A 92 -23.11 10.62 27.54
CA ALA A 92 -22.77 12.01 27.23
C ALA A 92 -24.01 12.88 26.95
N LYS A 93 -23.86 14.20 27.11
CA LYS A 93 -24.89 15.17 26.71
C LYS A 93 -25.18 15.06 25.21
N PRO A 94 -26.45 15.16 24.77
CA PRO A 94 -26.82 14.96 23.36
C PRO A 94 -26.12 15.94 22.42
N ALA A 95 -25.87 17.18 22.84
CA ALA A 95 -25.17 18.18 22.05
C ALA A 95 -23.69 17.82 21.75
N LEU A 96 -23.04 16.99 22.59
CA LEU A 96 -21.63 16.62 22.43
C LEU A 96 -21.45 15.31 21.65
N LYS A 97 -22.48 14.45 21.60
CA LYS A 97 -22.45 13.17 20.87
C LYS A 97 -21.97 13.28 19.41
N PRO A 98 -22.44 14.22 18.57
CA PRO A 98 -21.99 14.29 17.18
C PRO A 98 -20.48 14.57 17.07
N GLY A 99 -19.93 15.38 17.99
CA GLY A 99 -18.49 15.65 18.03
C GLY A 99 -17.68 14.39 18.32
N TYR A 100 -18.07 13.59 19.32
CA TYR A 100 -17.41 12.32 19.61
C TYR A 100 -17.50 11.33 18.44
N HIS A 101 -18.65 11.24 17.76
CA HIS A 101 -18.80 10.38 16.58
C HIS A 101 -17.90 10.83 15.43
N ALA A 102 -17.84 12.14 15.12
CA ALA A 102 -16.99 12.67 14.06
C ALA A 102 -15.51 12.40 14.34
N VAL A 103 -15.04 12.67 15.56
CA VAL A 103 -13.66 12.39 15.97
C VAL A 103 -13.35 10.90 15.91
N THR A 104 -14.28 10.05 16.37
CA THR A 104 -14.11 8.58 16.30
C THR A 104 -13.97 8.12 14.85
N LEU A 105 -14.84 8.59 13.94
CA LEU A 105 -14.80 8.19 12.53
C LEU A 105 -13.51 8.64 11.85
N LEU A 106 -13.09 9.89 12.06
CA LEU A 106 -11.81 10.40 11.54
C LEU A 106 -10.62 9.59 12.07
N TYR A 107 -10.64 9.26 13.35
CA TYR A 107 -9.60 8.43 13.96
C TYR A 107 -9.55 7.03 13.36
N LEU A 108 -10.70 6.36 13.21
CA LEU A 108 -10.77 5.03 12.62
C LEU A 108 -10.32 5.02 11.16
N LEU A 109 -10.67 6.05 10.38
CA LEU A 109 -10.20 6.22 9.00
C LEU A 109 -8.68 6.38 8.95
N ALA A 110 -8.11 7.25 9.80
CA ALA A 110 -6.67 7.46 9.87
C ALA A 110 -5.93 6.17 10.28
N MET A 111 -6.48 5.44 11.25
CA MET A 111 -5.90 4.18 11.72
C MET A 111 -6.00 3.08 10.66
N ALA A 112 -7.13 2.96 9.96
CA ALA A 112 -7.31 2.00 8.88
C ALA A 112 -6.32 2.27 7.74
N TYR A 113 -6.19 3.54 7.32
CA TYR A 113 -5.22 3.95 6.31
C TYR A 113 -3.78 3.65 6.74
N GLY A 114 -3.41 4.01 7.98
CA GLY A 114 -2.09 3.75 8.53
C GLY A 114 -1.74 2.26 8.55
N LEU A 115 -2.66 1.42 9.01
CA LEU A 115 -2.48 -0.03 9.01
C LEU A 115 -2.34 -0.60 7.59
N ALA A 116 -3.25 -0.23 6.69
CA ALA A 116 -3.17 -0.66 5.29
C ALA A 116 -1.82 -0.25 4.66
N ALA A 117 -1.37 0.98 4.89
CA ALA A 117 -0.10 1.49 4.36
C ALA A 117 1.10 0.73 4.94
N THR A 118 1.09 0.42 6.25
CA THR A 118 2.16 -0.39 6.86
C THR A 118 2.21 -1.80 6.30
N VAL A 119 1.06 -2.43 6.06
CA VAL A 119 0.98 -3.77 5.47
C VAL A 119 1.49 -3.73 4.04
N THR A 120 0.95 -2.85 3.19
CA THR A 120 1.37 -2.79 1.79
C THR A 120 2.86 -2.49 1.65
N THR A 121 3.39 -1.54 2.43
CA THR A 121 4.82 -1.21 2.41
C THR A 121 5.70 -2.36 2.92
N ALA A 122 5.29 -3.08 3.96
CA ALA A 122 6.04 -4.24 4.47
C ALA A 122 6.13 -5.40 3.45
N PHE A 123 5.10 -5.55 2.60
CA PHE A 123 5.06 -6.56 1.54
C PHE A 123 5.50 -6.02 0.17
N THR A 124 5.99 -4.77 0.07
CA THR A 124 6.55 -4.29 -1.20
C THR A 124 7.84 -5.03 -1.54
N PRO A 125 8.03 -5.43 -2.81
CA PRO A 125 9.23 -6.12 -3.22
C PRO A 125 10.45 -5.21 -3.09
N HIS A 126 11.61 -5.81 -2.81
CA HIS A 126 12.86 -5.06 -2.72
C HIS A 126 13.39 -4.72 -4.12
N TYR A 127 13.14 -3.48 -4.54
CA TYR A 127 13.60 -2.97 -5.82
C TYR A 127 15.10 -2.61 -5.79
N ARG A 128 15.85 -3.13 -6.76
CA ARG A 128 17.31 -3.02 -6.87
C ARG A 128 17.77 -2.74 -8.31
N ASP A 129 19.08 -2.66 -8.51
CA ASP A 129 19.76 -2.54 -9.81
C ASP A 129 19.26 -1.42 -10.73
N CYS A 130 18.93 -0.26 -10.13
CA CYS A 130 18.23 0.81 -10.83
C CYS A 130 18.97 1.34 -12.08
N GLY A 131 20.31 1.31 -12.09
CA GLY A 131 21.08 1.70 -13.27
C GLY A 131 20.86 0.76 -14.46
N ILE A 132 20.86 -0.55 -14.22
CA ILE A 132 20.67 -1.58 -15.25
C ILE A 132 19.25 -1.53 -15.80
N TYR A 133 18.25 -1.46 -14.93
CA TYR A 133 16.84 -1.38 -15.35
C TYR A 133 16.54 -0.08 -16.09
N SER A 134 17.09 1.05 -15.65
CA SER A 134 16.96 2.32 -16.38
C SER A 134 17.59 2.24 -17.76
N GLN A 135 18.73 1.56 -17.93
CA GLN A 135 19.32 1.39 -19.26
C GLN A 135 18.47 0.47 -20.16
N LYS A 136 17.97 -0.65 -19.61
CA LYS A 136 17.18 -1.63 -20.36
C LYS A 136 15.82 -1.09 -20.81
N LEU A 137 15.16 -0.30 -19.97
CA LEU A 137 13.80 0.17 -20.19
C LEU A 137 13.76 1.61 -20.74
N ASN A 138 14.85 2.08 -21.36
CA ASN A 138 14.93 3.42 -21.95
C ASN A 138 14.73 4.57 -20.93
N GLY A 139 15.10 4.40 -19.68
CA GLY A 139 15.14 5.48 -18.67
C GLY A 139 16.24 6.52 -18.90
N GLY A 140 16.61 7.20 -17.81
CA GLY A 140 17.67 8.19 -17.77
C GLY A 140 17.17 9.64 -17.83
N TRP A 141 18.07 10.55 -18.20
CA TRP A 141 17.77 11.98 -18.29
C TRP A 141 17.01 12.32 -19.58
N ARG A 142 15.94 13.11 -19.46
CA ARG A 142 15.12 13.58 -20.56
C ARG A 142 14.77 15.05 -20.35
N GLN A 143 14.55 15.78 -21.44
CA GLN A 143 14.17 17.19 -21.39
C GLN A 143 12.72 17.35 -21.85
N TYR A 144 11.89 17.98 -21.02
CA TYR A 144 10.47 18.21 -21.27
C TYR A 144 10.13 19.67 -21.05
N ARG A 145 9.70 20.36 -22.10
CA ARG A 145 9.29 21.77 -22.03
C ARG A 145 10.36 22.65 -21.33
N GLY A 146 11.64 22.37 -21.62
CA GLY A 146 12.78 23.07 -21.01
C GLY A 146 13.21 22.58 -19.62
N GLN A 147 12.48 21.66 -18.99
CA GLN A 147 12.81 21.07 -17.70
C GLN A 147 13.57 19.76 -17.87
N GLN A 148 14.66 19.58 -17.15
CA GLN A 148 15.41 18.33 -17.14
C GLN A 148 14.85 17.38 -16.08
N LEU A 149 14.37 16.21 -16.51
CA LEU A 149 13.78 15.19 -15.65
C LEU A 149 14.63 13.92 -15.70
N ARG A 150 14.78 13.23 -14.57
CA ARG A 150 15.45 11.93 -14.49
C ARG A 150 14.42 10.84 -14.26
N VAL A 151 14.33 9.95 -15.23
CA VAL A 151 13.50 8.75 -15.18
C VAL A 151 14.36 7.59 -14.68
N GLU A 152 14.10 7.13 -13.46
CA GLU A 152 14.82 6.03 -12.83
C GLU A 152 13.89 4.83 -12.70
N LEU A 153 14.34 3.66 -13.14
CA LEU A 153 13.63 2.40 -13.02
C LEU A 153 14.45 1.42 -12.20
N CYS A 154 13.80 0.72 -11.27
CA CYS A 154 14.40 -0.34 -10.47
C CYS A 154 13.52 -1.59 -10.59
N GLY A 155 14.11 -2.78 -10.66
CA GLY A 155 13.37 -4.04 -10.75
C GLY A 155 13.43 -4.83 -9.44
N ALA A 156 12.43 -5.67 -9.20
CA ALA A 156 12.41 -6.62 -8.09
C ALA A 156 13.24 -7.89 -8.41
N GLY A 157 13.40 -8.18 -9.70
CA GLY A 157 13.98 -9.40 -10.24
C GLY A 157 12.88 -10.27 -10.87
N PRO A 158 13.12 -10.88 -12.05
CA PRO A 158 12.12 -11.70 -12.71
C PRO A 158 11.84 -12.99 -11.94
N ALA A 159 10.56 -13.36 -11.84
CA ALA A 159 10.16 -14.68 -11.35
C ALA A 159 10.63 -15.77 -12.32
N GLU A 160 11.18 -16.86 -11.80
CA GLU A 160 11.80 -17.93 -12.59
C GLU A 160 10.81 -18.59 -13.57
N GLN A 161 9.56 -18.78 -13.13
CA GLN A 161 8.56 -19.50 -13.91
C GLN A 161 7.85 -18.62 -14.95
N THR A 162 7.40 -17.43 -14.58
CA THR A 162 6.57 -16.57 -15.44
C THR A 162 7.38 -15.53 -16.20
N ARG A 163 8.64 -15.30 -15.78
CA ARG A 163 9.50 -14.20 -16.22
C ARG A 163 8.87 -12.82 -16.02
N GLN A 164 7.86 -12.71 -15.16
CA GLN A 164 7.29 -11.44 -14.75
C GLN A 164 8.22 -10.77 -13.74
N ASP A 165 8.41 -9.47 -13.90
CA ASP A 165 9.24 -8.66 -13.02
C ASP A 165 8.49 -7.37 -12.66
N ARG A 166 8.55 -7.00 -11.39
CA ARG A 166 7.90 -5.79 -10.89
C ARG A 166 8.88 -4.64 -10.99
N ILE A 167 8.47 -3.59 -11.70
CA ILE A 167 9.28 -2.41 -11.95
C ILE A 167 8.72 -1.23 -11.16
N ARG A 168 9.61 -0.51 -10.50
CA ARG A 168 9.34 0.77 -9.87
C ARG A 168 9.91 1.90 -10.72
N LEU A 169 9.04 2.71 -11.28
CA LEU A 169 9.37 3.92 -12.02
C LEU A 169 9.31 5.13 -11.12
N ARG A 170 10.39 5.91 -11.10
CA ARG A 170 10.49 7.18 -10.38
C ARG A 170 10.89 8.28 -11.33
N ILE A 171 10.14 9.37 -11.32
CA ILE A 171 10.47 10.56 -12.08
C ILE A 171 10.93 11.63 -11.09
N TYR A 172 12.17 12.05 -11.26
CA TYR A 172 12.78 13.11 -10.47
C TYR A 172 12.87 14.40 -11.27
N GLY A 173 12.67 15.53 -10.60
CA GLY A 173 12.97 16.84 -11.17
C GLY A 173 14.46 17.18 -11.09
N GLU A 174 14.80 18.38 -11.56
CA GLU A 174 16.18 18.88 -11.67
C GLU A 174 16.93 18.91 -10.33
N ARG A 175 16.23 19.15 -9.23
CA ARG A 175 16.83 19.24 -7.89
C ARG A 175 16.81 17.89 -7.15
N GLY A 176 16.46 16.81 -7.84
CA GLY A 176 16.36 15.47 -7.28
C GLY A 176 15.08 15.21 -6.49
N GLU A 177 14.08 16.09 -6.58
CA GLU A 177 12.80 15.90 -5.93
C GLU A 177 11.94 14.86 -6.66
N LEU A 178 11.30 13.95 -5.91
CA LEU A 178 10.39 12.97 -6.49
C LEU A 178 9.09 13.66 -6.96
N ARG A 179 8.82 13.55 -8.26
CA ARG A 179 7.67 14.15 -8.97
C ARG A 179 6.58 13.13 -9.28
N ALA A 180 6.96 11.89 -9.59
CA ALA A 180 6.02 10.80 -9.80
C ALA A 180 6.64 9.46 -9.38
N LEU A 181 5.79 8.54 -8.93
CA LEU A 181 6.11 7.15 -8.64
C LEU A 181 5.03 6.28 -9.30
N ARG A 182 5.45 5.22 -9.98
CA ARG A 182 4.58 4.18 -10.54
C ARG A 182 5.16 2.81 -10.30
N HIS A 183 4.28 1.83 -10.19
CA HIS A 183 4.62 0.42 -10.15
C HIS A 183 3.92 -0.27 -11.32
N PHE A 184 4.63 -1.13 -12.04
CA PHE A 184 4.06 -1.89 -13.14
C PHE A 184 4.80 -3.21 -13.31
N THR A 185 4.23 -4.14 -14.07
CA THR A 185 4.83 -5.45 -14.32
C THR A 185 5.33 -5.53 -15.76
N VAL A 186 6.53 -6.05 -15.96
CA VAL A 186 7.04 -6.41 -17.29
C VAL A 186 7.14 -7.92 -17.39
N GLN A 187 6.95 -8.46 -18.59
CA GLN A 187 7.16 -9.88 -18.87
C GLN A 187 8.33 -10.04 -19.83
N TRP A 188 9.46 -10.57 -19.34
CA TRP A 188 10.67 -10.70 -20.14
C TRP A 188 10.55 -11.84 -21.16
N GLY A 189 10.89 -11.55 -22.42
CA GLY A 189 10.97 -12.55 -23.49
C GLY A 189 9.67 -12.81 -24.26
N ARG A 190 8.65 -11.97 -24.11
CA ARG A 190 7.53 -11.86 -25.07
C ARG A 190 7.76 -10.69 -26.04
N ASP A 191 7.07 -10.71 -27.18
CA ASP A 191 7.21 -9.73 -28.27
C ASP A 191 6.63 -8.33 -27.98
N PHE A 192 6.31 -8.01 -26.72
CA PHE A 192 5.74 -6.71 -26.36
C PHE A 192 6.81 -5.61 -26.32
N PRO A 193 6.47 -4.35 -26.67
CA PRO A 193 7.35 -3.22 -26.45
C PRO A 193 7.54 -3.03 -24.94
N THR A 194 8.69 -3.49 -24.44
CA THR A 194 9.03 -3.41 -23.01
C THR A 194 9.66 -2.07 -22.62
N LEU A 195 9.96 -1.22 -23.60
CA LEU A 195 10.67 0.04 -23.36
C LEU A 195 9.68 1.16 -23.05
N LEU A 196 10.14 2.14 -22.25
CA LEU A 196 9.44 3.40 -22.12
C LEU A 196 9.44 4.14 -23.47
N GLU A 197 8.28 4.62 -23.90
CA GLU A 197 8.18 5.54 -25.03
C GLU A 197 7.91 6.95 -24.53
N TYR A 198 8.49 7.91 -25.22
CA TYR A 198 8.47 9.31 -24.85
C TYR A 198 7.81 10.11 -25.95
N SER A 199 6.74 10.81 -25.59
CA SER A 199 6.09 11.82 -26.42
C SER A 199 6.51 13.23 -25.96
N SER A 200 5.98 14.26 -26.60
CA SER A 200 6.20 15.67 -26.21
C SER A 200 5.57 16.06 -24.87
N ASP A 201 4.52 15.34 -24.45
CA ASP A 201 3.63 15.69 -23.34
C ASP A 201 3.34 14.53 -22.39
N HIS A 202 3.81 13.31 -22.70
CA HIS A 202 3.62 12.14 -21.87
C HIS A 202 4.74 11.11 -22.05
N LEU A 203 4.81 10.21 -21.08
CA LEU A 203 5.62 9.00 -21.07
C LEU A 203 4.64 7.82 -21.05
N SER A 204 4.78 6.88 -21.98
CA SER A 204 4.01 5.64 -22.00
C SER A 204 4.84 4.46 -21.54
N TYR A 205 4.19 3.50 -20.90
CA TYR A 205 4.80 2.24 -20.48
C TYR A 205 3.79 1.10 -20.58
N PHE A 206 4.31 -0.11 -20.79
CA PHE A 206 3.50 -1.32 -20.86
C PHE A 206 3.44 -2.00 -19.48
N ASP A 207 2.25 -2.26 -18.98
CA ASP A 207 1.98 -2.99 -17.75
C ASP A 207 1.34 -4.35 -18.07
N ALA A 208 2.14 -5.40 -17.92
CA ALA A 208 1.74 -6.78 -18.16
C ALA A 208 0.85 -7.38 -17.05
N SER A 209 0.45 -6.59 -16.05
CA SER A 209 -0.48 -7.03 -15.00
C SER A 209 -1.96 -6.82 -15.37
N ASP A 210 -2.26 -5.98 -16.35
CA ASP A 210 -3.63 -5.72 -16.81
C ASP A 210 -3.88 -6.50 -18.12
N GLU A 211 -4.97 -7.27 -18.19
CA GLU A 211 -5.30 -8.09 -19.36
C GLU A 211 -6.03 -7.31 -20.46
N ASP A 212 -6.66 -6.16 -20.12
CA ASP A 212 -7.53 -5.40 -21.02
C ASP A 212 -6.87 -4.12 -21.57
N ASP A 213 -6.06 -3.43 -20.75
CA ASP A 213 -5.33 -2.22 -21.16
C ASP A 213 -3.89 -2.22 -20.64
N PHE A 214 -3.00 -2.71 -21.49
CA PHE A 214 -1.59 -2.80 -21.15
C PHE A 214 -0.85 -1.46 -21.20
N THR A 215 -1.37 -0.42 -21.89
CA THR A 215 -0.61 0.81 -22.11
C THR A 215 -1.02 1.88 -21.11
N ARG A 216 -0.08 2.28 -20.25
CA ARG A 216 -0.29 3.32 -19.25
C ARG A 216 0.46 4.59 -19.64
N LEU A 217 -0.11 5.73 -19.25
CA LEU A 217 0.40 7.05 -19.57
C LEU A 217 0.71 7.83 -18.29
N VAL A 218 1.83 8.56 -18.31
CA VAL A 218 2.20 9.54 -17.29
C VAL A 218 2.38 10.87 -17.99
N ALA A 219 1.65 11.90 -17.55
CA ALA A 219 1.82 13.25 -18.09
C ALA A 219 3.25 13.77 -17.82
N MET A 220 3.81 14.48 -18.80
CA MET A 220 5.16 15.04 -18.73
C MET A 220 5.14 16.55 -19.01
N PRO A 221 5.65 17.39 -18.08
CA PRO A 221 6.12 17.04 -16.74
C PRO A 221 4.98 16.52 -15.85
N PRO A 222 5.28 15.71 -14.81
CA PRO A 222 4.26 15.17 -13.90
C PRO A 222 3.43 16.27 -13.24
N THR A 223 2.16 15.96 -13.03
CA THR A 223 1.19 16.88 -12.43
C THR A 223 1.34 16.99 -10.92
N LEU A 224 0.64 17.95 -10.32
CA LEU A 224 0.56 18.06 -8.86
C LEU A 224 -0.15 16.85 -8.24
N GLY A 225 -1.11 16.26 -8.95
CA GLY A 225 -1.71 14.98 -8.57
C GLY A 225 -0.65 13.90 -8.45
N ASP A 226 0.16 13.70 -9.48
CA ASP A 226 1.23 12.69 -9.49
C ASP A 226 2.21 12.84 -8.31
N TRP A 227 2.48 14.09 -7.93
CA TRP A 227 3.31 14.41 -6.78
C TRP A 227 2.65 14.00 -5.45
N ILE A 228 1.34 14.20 -5.30
CA ILE A 228 0.58 13.75 -4.12
C ILE A 228 0.55 12.22 -4.09
N HIS A 229 0.20 11.58 -5.20
CA HIS A 229 0.17 10.12 -5.34
C HIS A 229 1.52 9.48 -4.99
N SER A 230 2.64 10.09 -5.40
CA SER A 230 3.98 9.57 -5.09
C SER A 230 4.35 9.55 -3.60
N ARG A 231 3.58 10.22 -2.74
CA ARG A 231 3.80 10.30 -1.29
C ARG A 231 2.81 9.46 -0.48
N LEU A 232 1.78 8.92 -1.13
CA LEU A 232 0.71 8.17 -0.49
C LEU A 232 0.72 6.73 -1.03
N PRO A 233 1.24 5.75 -0.27
CA PRO A 233 1.53 4.39 -0.75
C PRO A 233 0.30 3.49 -1.00
N LEU A 234 -0.90 4.08 -1.09
CA LEU A 234 -2.18 3.39 -1.31
C LEU A 234 -3.07 4.13 -2.32
N LEU A 235 -2.52 5.16 -2.96
CA LEU A 235 -3.25 6.00 -3.91
C LEU A 235 -2.82 5.73 -5.35
N ASP A 236 -1.85 4.82 -5.55
CA ASP A 236 -1.26 4.46 -6.83
C ASP A 236 -2.13 3.53 -7.69
#